data_AF-A0A945CNH2-F1
#
_entry.id   AF-A0A945CNH2-F1
#
_cell.length_a   1.000
_cell.length_b   1.000
_cell.length_c   1.000
_cell.angle_alpha   90.00
_cell.angle_beta   90.00
_cell.angle_gamma   90.00
#
_symmetry.space_group_name_H-M   'P 1'
#
loop_
_entity.id
_entity.type
_entity.pdbx_description
1 polymer ?
#
loop_
_entity_poly.entity_id
_entity_poly.type
_entity_poly.pdbx_seq_one_letter_code
_entity_poly.pdbx_strand_id
1 'polypeptide(L)' 'EEHERLCFDPEARNIRHTYVRPAEDGQSWNVQQMLVDPEAHNDWVAEFEVHLPQCRERDEPVLHLVRVGPLVQ' A
#
# COMPACT_ATOMS: atom_id res chain seq x y z
N GLU A 1 -1.66 20.32 -2.78
CA GLU A 1 -2.62 21.01 -1.87
C GLU A 1 -2.17 20.78 -0.43
N GLU A 2 -2.80 21.40 0.56
CA GLU A 2 -2.51 21.12 1.98
C GLU A 2 -3.46 20.02 2.45
N HIS A 3 -2.94 18.90 2.95
CA HIS A 3 -3.74 17.80 3.48
C HIS A 3 -3.82 17.92 5.00
N GLU A 4 -5.03 17.88 5.58
CA GLU A 4 -5.21 18.07 7.02
C GLU A 4 -4.67 16.87 7.82
N ARG A 5 -5.11 15.66 7.47
CA ARG A 5 -4.78 14.42 8.18
C ARG A 5 -5.01 13.20 7.31
N LEU A 6 -4.41 12.08 7.72
CA LEU A 6 -4.74 10.77 7.17
C LEU A 6 -5.99 10.20 7.85
N CYS A 7 -6.92 9.71 7.06
CA CYS A 7 -8.09 8.97 7.50
C CYS A 7 -7.77 7.47 7.62
N PHE A 8 -8.27 6.84 8.68
CA PHE A 8 -8.10 5.39 8.94
C PHE A 8 -9.44 4.70 9.23
N ASP A 9 -10.54 5.39 8.95
CA ASP A 9 -11.89 4.83 9.04
C ASP A 9 -12.08 3.66 8.05
N PRO A 10 -13.20 2.91 8.13
CA PRO A 10 -13.44 1.79 7.24
C PRO A 10 -13.45 2.15 5.75
N GLU A 11 -13.81 3.39 5.40
CA GLU A 11 -13.87 3.81 4.01
C GLU A 11 -12.47 4.12 3.46
N ALA A 12 -11.64 4.82 4.24
CA ALA A 12 -10.24 5.08 3.90
C ALA A 12 -9.42 3.79 3.76
N ARG A 13 -9.78 2.74 4.52
CA ARG A 13 -9.16 1.40 4.46
C ARG A 13 -9.90 0.41 3.56
N ASN A 14 -10.84 0.88 2.75
CA ASN A 14 -11.60 0.03 1.84
C ASN A 14 -10.66 -0.61 0.81
N ILE A 15 -10.90 -1.87 0.45
CA ILE A 15 -10.09 -2.64 -0.50
C ILE A 15 -9.94 -1.95 -1.86
N ARG A 16 -10.87 -1.09 -2.27
CA ARG A 16 -10.75 -0.30 -3.52
C ARG A 16 -9.57 0.68 -3.51
N HIS A 17 -9.06 1.03 -2.34
CA HIS A 17 -7.87 1.86 -2.13
C HIS A 17 -6.58 1.02 -2.02
N THR A 18 -6.68 -0.30 -2.16
CA THR A 18 -5.55 -1.23 -2.08
C THR A 18 -5.36 -1.96 -3.41
N TYR A 19 -4.19 -1.86 -4.00
CA TYR A 19 -3.81 -2.59 -5.22
C TYR A 19 -2.72 -3.59 -4.90
N VAL A 20 -2.91 -4.84 -5.33
CA VAL A 20 -1.93 -5.91 -5.17
C VAL A 20 -1.58 -6.44 -6.56
N ARG A 21 -0.30 -6.41 -6.92
CA ARG A 21 0.21 -6.93 -8.19
C ARG A 21 1.35 -7.90 -7.94
N PRO A 22 1.38 -9.08 -8.58
CA PRO A 22 2.56 -9.92 -8.54
C PRO A 22 3.74 -9.21 -9.22
N ALA A 23 4.93 -9.32 -8.63
CA ALA A 23 6.16 -8.91 -9.30
C ALA A 23 6.52 -9.90 -10.41
N GLU A 24 7.35 -9.45 -11.35
CA GLU A 24 7.78 -10.25 -12.50
C GLU A 24 8.51 -11.53 -12.10
N ASP A 25 9.21 -11.51 -10.97
CA ASP A 25 9.95 -12.65 -10.44
C ASP A 25 9.06 -13.76 -9.85
N GLY A 26 7.76 -13.49 -9.66
CA GLY A 26 6.80 -14.40 -9.03
C GLY A 26 7.08 -14.71 -7.55
N GLN A 27 8.05 -14.04 -6.93
CA GLN A 27 8.46 -14.26 -5.53
C GLN A 27 7.95 -13.17 -4.60
N SER A 28 7.55 -12.03 -5.14
CA SER A 28 7.02 -10.91 -4.36
C SER A 28 5.70 -10.38 -4.89
N TRP A 29 4.95 -9.71 -4.03
CA TRP A 29 3.83 -8.86 -4.42
C TRP A 29 4.15 -7.40 -4.13
N ASN A 30 3.84 -6.55 -5.11
CA ASN A 30 3.80 -5.10 -4.95
C ASN A 30 2.41 -4.71 -4.45
N VAL A 31 2.34 -4.19 -3.23
CA VAL A 31 1.12 -3.72 -2.59
C VAL A 31 1.16 -2.20 -2.52
N GLN A 32 0.15 -1.54 -3.09
CA GLN A 32 -0.02 -0.09 -3.01
C GLN A 32 -1.28 0.21 -2.21
N GLN A 33 -1.17 1.06 -1.20
CA GLN A 33 -2.29 1.58 -0.43
C GLN A 33 -2.38 3.08 -0.64
N MET A 34 -3.51 3.54 -1.18
CA MET A 34 -3.80 4.97 -1.26
C MET A 34 -3.99 5.52 0.15
N LEU A 35 -3.36 6.66 0.43
CA LEU A 35 -3.50 7.39 1.68
C LEU A 35 -4.57 8.46 1.50
N VAL A 36 -5.68 8.29 2.20
CA VAL A 36 -6.89 9.11 2.02
C VAL A 36 -6.92 10.23 3.07
N ASP A 37 -7.17 11.45 2.63
CA ASP A 37 -7.49 12.60 3.46
C ASP A 37 -9.01 12.89 3.44
N PRO A 38 -9.54 13.79 4.29
CA PRO A 38 -10.98 14.11 4.32
C PRO A 38 -11.56 14.63 3.00
N GLU A 39 -10.76 15.31 2.19
CA GLU A 39 -11.13 15.85 0.88
C GLU A 39 -11.02 14.79 -0.23
N ALA A 40 -10.47 13.61 0.08
CA ALA A 40 -10.31 12.47 -0.80
C ALA A 40 -9.53 12.79 -2.09
N HIS A 41 -8.44 13.56 -1.99
CA HIS A 41 -7.57 13.85 -3.15
C HIS A 41 -6.98 12.58 -3.77
N ASN A 42 -6.74 11.54 -2.98
CA ASN A 42 -6.22 10.24 -3.43
C ASN A 42 -4.92 10.38 -4.26
N ASP A 43 -4.05 11.29 -3.86
CA ASP A 43 -2.82 11.66 -4.57
C ASP A 43 -1.56 11.22 -3.81
N TRP A 44 -1.70 10.54 -2.66
CA TRP A 44 -0.61 9.91 -1.92
C TRP A 44 -0.77 8.39 -1.83
N VAL A 45 0.36 7.69 -1.82
CA VAL A 45 0.42 6.23 -1.79
C VAL A 45 1.54 5.75 -0.89
N ALA A 46 1.29 4.69 -0.13
CA ALA A 46 2.30 3.87 0.51
C ALA A 46 2.48 2.58 -0.30
N GLU A 47 3.72 2.27 -0.64
CA GLU A 47 4.08 1.08 -1.42
C GLU A 47 4.86 0.11 -0.55
N PHE A 48 4.48 -1.16 -0.65
CA PHE A 48 5.09 -2.25 0.08
C PHE A 48 5.43 -3.40 -0.86
N GLU A 49 6.48 -4.12 -0.51
CA GLU A 49 6.78 -5.44 -1.07
C GLU A 49 6.44 -6.51 -0.05
N VAL A 50 5.80 -7.60 -0.51
CA VAL A 50 5.53 -8.80 0.28
C VAL A 50 6.39 -9.94 -0.25
N HIS A 51 7.38 -10.40 0.50
CA HIS A 51 8.25 -11.51 0.07
C HIS A 51 7.65 -12.86 0.45
N LEU A 52 7.13 -13.58 -0.55
CA LEU A 52 6.42 -14.84 -0.33
C LEU A 52 7.29 -15.95 0.28
N PRO A 53 8.58 -16.14 -0.10
CA PRO A 53 9.42 -17.15 0.54
C PRO A 53 9.59 -16.88 2.04
N GLN A 54 9.88 -15.64 2.42
CA GLN A 54 10.04 -15.25 3.82
C GLN A 54 8.74 -15.37 4.61
N CYS A 55 7.59 -15.08 3.98
CA CYS A 55 6.29 -15.30 4.61
C CYS A 55 6.07 -16.79 4.96
N ARG A 56 6.43 -17.70 4.04
CA ARG A 56 6.31 -19.15 4.27
C ARG A 56 7.27 -19.64 5.35
N GLU A 57 8.49 -19.10 5.41
CA GLU A 57 9.48 -19.46 6.42
C GLU A 57 9.06 -19.01 7.83
N ARG A 58 8.42 -17.84 7.95
CA ARG A 58 8.05 -17.24 9.24
C ARG A 58 6.61 -17.52 9.67
N ASP A 59 5.80 -18.10 8.79
CA ASP A 59 4.36 -18.31 8.95
C ASP A 59 3.59 -17.01 9.29
N GLU A 60 4.06 -15.89 8.75
CA GLU A 60 3.43 -14.57 8.90
C GLU A 60 3.72 -13.66 7.71
N PRO A 61 2.88 -12.66 7.41
CA PRO A 61 3.18 -11.67 6.37
C PRO A 61 4.46 -10.90 6.67
N VAL A 62 5.38 -10.87 5.71
CA VAL A 62 6.61 -10.07 5.74
C VAL A 62 6.49 -8.95 4.73
N LEU A 63 6.31 -7.74 5.24
CA LEU A 63 6.15 -6.53 4.43
C LEU A 63 7.36 -5.62 4.58
N HIS A 64 7.82 -5.08 3.46
CA HIS A 64 8.84 -4.03 3.43
C HIS A 64 8.21 -2.76 2.90
N LEU A 65 8.30 -1.66 3.66
CA LEU A 65 7.90 -0.35 3.18
C LEU A 65 8.92 0.15 2.15
N VAL A 66 8.49 0.30 0.90
CA VAL A 66 9.33 0.75 -0.22
C VAL A 66 9.34 2.27 -0.30
N ARG A 67 8.14 2.89 -0.30
CA ARG A 67 8.03 4.36 -0.23
C ARG A 67 6.70 4.81 0.35
N VAL A 68 6.69 6.08 0.76
CA VAL A 68 5.49 6.87 0.98
C VAL A 68 5.67 8.19 0.24
N GLY A 69 4.69 8.59 -0.56
CA GLY A 69 4.73 9.88 -1.25
C GLY A 69 3.65 10.03 -2.31
N PRO A 70 3.74 11.07 -3.16
CA PRO A 70 2.77 11.32 -4.20
C PRO A 70 2.59 10.14 -5.15
N LEU A 71 1.38 9.94 -5.66
CA LEU A 71 1.09 9.03 -6.75
C LEU A 71 1.67 9.63 -8.03
N VAL A 72 2.80 9.10 -8.47
CA VAL A 72 3.39 9.40 -9.78
C VAL A 72 2.99 8.29 -10.75
N GLN A 73 2.53 8.68 -11.95
CA GLN A 73 2.20 7.75 -13.04
C GLN A 73 3.46 7.33 -13.81
#